data_AF-A0A3A1R777-F1
#
_entry.id   AF-A0A3A1R777-F1
#
_cell.length_a   1.000
_cell.length_b   1.000
_cell.length_c   1.000
_cell.angle_alpha   90.00
_cell.angle_beta   90.00
_cell.angle_gamma   90.00
#
_symmetry.space_group_name_H-M   'P 1'
#
loop_
_entity.id
_entity.type
_entity.pdbx_description
1 polymer ?
#
loop_
_entity_poly.entity_id
_entity_poly.type
_entity_poly.pdbx_seq_one_letter_code
_entity_poly.pdbx_strand_id
1 'polypeptide(L)'
;MSLFYYYGLLREKRDQLQRLQDCSSKLHGNQQEFSSYRETITDPELSTYTWQGTLANKFDEIRLGGMLHYFTDIETAQFSEVFSALNSKIQSIQSEIQAIEHTIQRLEAEERAKAEVN
;
A
#
# COMPACT_ATOMS: atom_id res chain seq x y z
N MET A 1 -5.77 -31.49 11.94
CA MET A 1 -5.54 -30.21 12.64
C MET A 1 -6.82 -29.84 13.37
N SER A 2 -6.74 -29.28 14.58
CA SER A 2 -7.93 -29.02 15.42
C SER A 2 -8.65 -27.73 15.00
N LEU A 3 -9.91 -27.59 15.42
CA LEU A 3 -10.70 -26.37 15.23
C LEU A 3 -9.99 -25.14 15.83
N PHE A 4 -9.37 -25.31 17.01
CA PHE A 4 -8.56 -24.29 17.67
C PHE A 4 -7.43 -23.73 16.77
N TYR A 5 -6.75 -24.61 16.02
CA TYR A 5 -5.70 -24.18 15.10
C TYR A 5 -6.25 -23.26 14.00
N TYR A 6 -7.38 -23.61 13.37
CA TYR A 6 -7.97 -22.80 12.31
C TYR A 6 -8.49 -21.46 12.84
N TYR A 7 -9.02 -21.42 14.06
CA TYR A 7 -9.37 -20.16 14.72
C TYR A 7 -8.16 -19.26 14.98
N GLY A 8 -7.03 -19.84 15.40
CA GLY A 8 -5.76 -19.12 15.53
C GLY A 8 -5.27 -18.55 14.20
N LEU A 9 -5.28 -19.38 13.16
CA LEU A 9 -4.89 -18.98 11.80
C LEU A 9 -5.80 -17.88 11.23
N LEU A 10 -7.12 -18.00 11.45
CA LEU A 10 -8.09 -16.97 11.04
C LEU A 10 -7.80 -15.63 11.70
N ARG A 11 -7.50 -15.64 13.00
CA ARG A 11 -7.13 -14.43 13.75
C ARG A 11 -5.87 -13.79 13.19
N GLU A 12 -4.83 -14.58 12.93
CA GLU A 12 -3.58 -14.09 12.36
C GLU A 12 -3.80 -13.45 10.98
N LYS A 13 -4.57 -14.12 10.10
CA LYS A 13 -4.84 -13.60 8.75
C LYS A 13 -5.65 -12.30 8.78
N ARG A 14 -6.61 -12.17 9.69
CA ARG A 14 -7.37 -10.93 9.89
C ARG A 14 -6.48 -9.79 10.41
N ASP A 15 -5.54 -10.06 11.31
CA ASP A 15 -4.55 -9.06 11.76
C ASP A 15 -3.64 -8.62 10.60
N GLN A 16 -3.13 -9.56 9.81
CA GLN A 16 -2.32 -9.26 8.62
C GLN A 16 -3.11 -8.39 7.61
N LEU A 17 -4.40 -8.70 7.39
CA LEU A 17 -5.27 -7.92 6.52
C LEU A 17 -5.42 -6.48 7.03
N GLN A 18 -5.72 -6.31 8.32
CA GLN A 18 -5.86 -4.99 8.93
C GLN A 18 -4.58 -4.16 8.77
N ARG A 19 -3.42 -4.77 9.05
CA ARG A 19 -2.12 -4.10 8.91
C ARG A 19 -1.83 -3.66 7.47
N LEU A 20 -2.22 -4.46 6.48
CA LEU A 20 -2.07 -4.09 5.07
C LEU A 20 -3.01 -2.94 4.68
N GLN A 21 -4.25 -2.94 5.19
CA GLN A 21 -5.19 -1.85 4.95
C GLN A 21 -4.69 -0.54 5.58
N ASP A 22 -4.21 -0.59 6.83
CA ASP A 22 -3.63 0.57 7.50
C ASP A 22 -2.40 1.10 6.75
N CYS A 23 -1.55 0.20 6.24
CA CYS A 23 -0.39 0.55 5.43
C CYS A 23 -0.82 1.25 4.12
N SER A 24 -1.82 0.71 3.43
CA SER A 24 -2.36 1.29 2.20
C SER A 24 -2.90 2.71 2.42
N SER A 25 -3.66 2.92 3.50
CA SER A 25 -4.16 4.25 3.87
C SER A 25 -3.04 5.24 4.18
N LYS A 26 -2.01 4.83 4.91
CA LYS A 26 -0.84 5.68 5.19
C LYS A 26 -0.08 6.03 3.92
N LEU A 27 0.10 5.07 3.01
CA LEU A 27 0.77 5.30 1.73
C LEU A 27 -0.03 6.24 0.82
N HIS A 28 -1.36 6.17 0.82
CA HIS A 28 -2.19 7.16 0.12
C HIS A 28 -1.96 8.58 0.66
N GLY A 29 -1.90 8.73 1.99
CA GLY A 29 -1.54 10.00 2.62
C GLY A 29 -0.17 10.50 2.18
N ASN A 30 0.83 9.62 2.20
CA ASN A 30 2.19 9.96 1.74
C ASN A 30 2.25 10.32 0.26
N GLN A 31 1.48 9.66 -0.62
CA GLN A 31 1.41 10.01 -2.04
C GLN A 31 0.81 11.41 -2.23
N GLN A 32 -0.26 11.72 -1.51
CA GLN A 32 -0.90 13.03 -1.59
C GLN A 32 0.03 14.14 -1.07
N GLU A 33 0.71 13.90 0.05
CA GLU A 33 1.72 14.81 0.59
C GLU A 33 2.88 14.96 -0.41
N PHE A 34 3.39 13.86 -0.95
CA PHE A 34 4.44 13.87 -1.95
C PHE A 34 4.07 14.73 -3.16
N SER A 35 2.86 14.53 -3.71
CA SER A 35 2.32 15.30 -4.84
C SER A 35 2.25 16.80 -4.54
N SER A 36 1.95 17.18 -3.28
CA SER A 36 1.93 18.60 -2.89
C SER A 36 3.30 19.30 -2.97
N TYR A 37 4.40 18.57 -2.80
CA TYR A 37 5.76 19.12 -2.96
C TYR A 37 6.15 19.36 -4.42
N ARG A 38 5.35 18.93 -5.39
CA ARG A 38 5.61 19.16 -6.80
C ARG A 38 5.74 20.65 -7.11
N GLU A 39 4.89 21.47 -6.48
CA GLU A 39 4.89 22.92 -6.67
C GLU A 39 6.23 23.54 -6.25
N THR A 40 6.89 23.01 -5.22
CA THR A 40 8.24 23.45 -4.82
C THR A 40 9.30 23.16 -5.89
N ILE A 41 9.09 22.15 -6.73
CA ILE A 41 9.98 21.73 -7.84
C ILE A 41 9.57 22.34 -9.18
N THR A 42 8.38 22.89 -9.32
CA THR A 42 7.95 23.59 -10.56
C THR A 42 7.98 25.09 -10.43
N ASP A 43 7.68 25.63 -9.25
CA ASP A 43 7.59 27.06 -8.97
C ASP A 43 8.22 27.39 -7.61
N PRO A 44 9.56 27.47 -7.55
CA PRO A 44 10.25 27.78 -6.31
C PRO A 44 10.09 29.28 -6.04
N GLU A 45 9.92 29.69 -4.78
CA GLU A 45 9.99 31.11 -4.43
C GLU A 45 11.39 31.67 -4.71
N LEU A 46 11.60 32.16 -5.94
CA LEU A 46 12.80 32.88 -6.35
C LEU A 46 12.36 34.21 -6.96
N SER A 47 12.60 35.29 -6.22
CA SER A 47 12.28 36.64 -6.68
C SER A 47 13.05 36.97 -7.96
N THR A 48 12.38 37.62 -8.91
CA THR A 48 12.86 38.03 -10.24
C THR A 48 14.11 38.93 -10.23
N TYR A 49 14.57 39.37 -9.05
CA TYR A 49 15.73 40.22 -8.87
C TYR A 49 17.06 39.50 -8.68
N THR A 50 17.06 38.17 -8.52
CA THR A 50 18.20 37.50 -7.87
C THR A 50 19.08 36.66 -8.80
N TRP A 51 18.56 36.15 -9.93
CA TRP A 51 19.24 35.07 -10.66
C TRP A 51 19.29 35.33 -12.19
N GLN A 52 20.49 35.69 -12.70
CA GLN A 52 20.83 35.70 -14.12
C GLN A 52 22.24 35.12 -14.32
N GLY A 53 22.43 34.39 -15.42
CA GLY A 53 23.74 33.84 -15.82
C GLY A 53 23.79 32.31 -15.89
N THR A 54 24.96 31.77 -16.22
CA THR A 54 25.20 30.34 -16.47
C THR A 54 24.88 29.42 -15.29
N LEU A 55 24.93 29.92 -14.05
CA LEU A 55 24.55 29.15 -12.85
C LEU A 55 23.04 28.97 -12.72
N ALA A 56 22.24 29.98 -13.11
CA ALA A 56 20.78 29.87 -13.11
C ALA A 56 20.31 28.84 -14.16
N ASN A 57 20.89 28.88 -15.36
CA ASN A 57 20.58 27.91 -16.41
C ASN A 57 20.92 26.47 -15.99
N LYS A 58 22.06 26.25 -15.33
CA LYS A 58 22.45 24.92 -14.81
C LYS A 58 21.52 24.44 -13.69
N PHE A 59 21.04 25.35 -12.86
CA PHE A 59 20.09 25.01 -11.81
C PHE A 59 18.73 24.58 -12.39
N ASP A 60 18.21 25.31 -13.38
CA ASP A 60 16.97 24.93 -14.07
C ASP A 60 17.12 23.60 -14.81
N GLU A 61 18.28 23.33 -15.41
CA GLU A 61 18.58 22.07 -16.09
C GLU A 61 18.58 20.88 -15.11
N ILE A 62 19.17 21.03 -13.92
CA ILE A 62 19.12 20.00 -12.86
C ILE A 62 17.68 19.79 -12.38
N ARG A 63 16.92 20.87 -12.19
CA ARG A 63 15.59 20.84 -11.59
C ARG A 63 14.54 20.26 -12.53
N LEU A 64 14.48 20.77 -13.76
CA LEU A 64 13.48 20.36 -14.75
C LEU A 64 13.92 19.12 -15.54
N GLY A 65 15.21 18.99 -15.85
CA GLY A 65 15.75 17.86 -16.60
C GLY A 65 15.97 16.61 -15.77
N GLY A 66 16.31 16.76 -14.49
CA GLY A 66 16.60 15.64 -13.58
C GLY A 66 15.54 15.43 -12.50
N MET A 67 15.42 16.39 -11.59
CA MET A 67 14.61 16.22 -10.38
C MET A 67 13.12 16.01 -10.70
N LEU A 68 12.56 16.78 -11.63
CA LEU A 68 11.15 16.63 -12.05
C LEU A 68 10.88 15.26 -12.69
N HIS A 69 11.83 14.70 -13.43
CA HIS A 69 11.71 13.37 -14.02
C HIS A 69 11.59 12.30 -12.93
N TYR A 70 12.54 12.26 -11.99
CA TYR A 70 12.50 11.31 -10.87
C TYR A 70 11.28 11.51 -9.96
N PHE A 71 10.90 12.76 -9.74
CA PHE A 71 9.70 13.07 -8.96
C PHE A 71 8.44 12.50 -9.64
N THR A 72 8.30 12.70 -10.95
CA THR A 72 7.16 12.18 -11.71
C THR A 72 7.15 10.65 -11.73
N ASP A 73 8.32 10.02 -11.87
CA ASP A 73 8.46 8.57 -11.81
C ASP A 73 7.99 7.99 -10.46
N ILE A 74 8.42 8.62 -9.35
CA ILE A 74 7.97 8.23 -8.02
C ILE A 74 6.45 8.43 -7.87
N GLU A 75 5.95 9.62 -8.20
CA GLU A 75 4.54 10.01 -8.06
C GLU A 75 3.58 9.07 -8.81
N THR A 76 4.00 8.63 -10.00
CA THR A 76 3.13 7.88 -10.92
C THR A 76 3.46 6.39 -10.93
N ALA A 77 4.67 5.99 -11.30
CA ALA A 77 5.03 4.60 -11.55
C ALA A 77 5.25 3.84 -10.25
N GLN A 78 6.11 4.35 -9.35
CA GLN A 78 6.52 3.61 -8.16
C GLN A 78 5.37 3.48 -7.15
N PHE A 79 4.61 4.55 -6.89
CA PHE A 79 3.42 4.46 -6.06
C PHE A 79 2.38 3.50 -6.66
N SER A 80 2.12 3.58 -7.96
CA SER A 80 1.17 2.68 -8.63
C SER A 80 1.59 1.21 -8.51
N GLU A 81 2.88 0.90 -8.66
CA GLU A 81 3.40 -0.46 -8.51
C GLU A 81 3.20 -0.97 -7.07
N VAL A 82 3.53 -0.16 -6.07
CA VAL A 82 3.36 -0.51 -4.65
C VAL A 82 1.88 -0.73 -4.32
N PHE A 83 0.98 0.14 -4.79
CA PHE A 83 -0.46 -0.04 -4.57
C PHE A 83 -1.00 -1.29 -5.26
N SER A 84 -0.54 -1.59 -6.47
CA SER A 84 -0.91 -2.83 -7.17
C SER A 84 -0.47 -4.07 -6.37
N ALA A 85 0.77 -4.09 -5.88
CA ALA A 85 1.29 -5.18 -5.05
C ALA A 85 0.52 -5.34 -3.73
N LEU A 86 0.20 -4.23 -3.05
CA LEU A 86 -0.60 -4.23 -1.83
C LEU A 86 -2.01 -4.78 -2.08
N ASN A 87 -2.69 -4.29 -3.12
CA ASN A 87 -4.04 -4.74 -3.47
C ASN A 87 -4.08 -6.22 -3.81
N SER A 88 -3.11 -6.71 -4.58
CA SER A 88 -2.96 -8.14 -4.88
C SER A 88 -2.80 -8.96 -3.60
N LYS A 89 -1.96 -8.49 -2.66
CA LYS A 89 -1.75 -9.20 -1.39
C LYS A 89 -2.98 -9.18 -0.49
N ILE A 90 -3.71 -8.06 -0.44
CA ILE A 90 -5.00 -7.94 0.26
C ILE A 90 -6.01 -8.96 -0.28
N GLN A 91 -6.17 -9.04 -1.60
CA GLN A 91 -7.08 -10.00 -2.24
C GLN A 91 -6.69 -11.46 -1.96
N SER A 92 -5.39 -11.77 -1.99
CA SER A 92 -4.86 -13.09 -1.62
C SER A 92 -5.25 -13.46 -0.18
N ILE A 93 -5.02 -12.55 0.78
CA ILE A 93 -5.32 -12.82 2.20
C ILE A 93 -6.84 -12.92 2.43
N GLN A 94 -7.65 -12.12 1.74
CA GLN A 94 -9.12 -12.25 1.81
C GLN A 94 -9.59 -13.62 1.32
N SER A 95 -9.03 -14.11 0.21
CA SER A 95 -9.32 -15.46 -0.30
C SER A 95 -8.88 -16.55 0.69
N GLU A 96 -7.71 -16.40 1.31
CA GLU A 96 -7.23 -17.31 2.35
C GLU A 96 -8.16 -17.33 3.58
N ILE A 97 -8.64 -16.16 4.02
CA ILE A 97 -9.61 -16.04 5.12
C ILE A 97 -10.89 -16.81 4.80
N GLN A 98 -11.46 -16.62 3.61
CA GLN A 98 -12.67 -17.32 3.19
C GLN A 98 -12.48 -18.84 3.18
N ALA A 99 -11.33 -19.33 2.69
CA ALA A 99 -11.02 -20.76 2.69
C ALA A 99 -10.90 -21.33 4.13
N ILE A 100 -10.32 -20.57 5.06
CA ILE A 100 -10.23 -20.95 6.48
C ILE A 100 -11.63 -20.99 7.11
N GLU A 101 -12.47 -19.98 6.86
CA GLU A 101 -13.84 -19.93 7.38
C GLU A 101 -14.69 -21.11 6.91
N HIS A 102 -14.61 -21.47 5.62
CA HIS A 102 -15.26 -22.68 5.10
C HIS A 102 -14.74 -23.95 5.77
N THR A 103 -13.44 -24.02 6.05
CA THR A 103 -12.85 -25.18 6.73
C THR A 103 -13.36 -25.29 8.17
N ILE A 104 -13.46 -24.17 8.89
CA ILE A 104 -14.03 -24.12 10.25
C ILE A 104 -15.48 -24.61 10.23
N GLN A 105 -16.33 -24.06 9.33
CA GLN A 105 -17.73 -24.45 9.23
C GLN A 105 -17.91 -25.96 8.99
N ARG A 106 -17.08 -26.54 8.11
CA ARG A 106 -17.09 -27.98 7.84
C ARG A 106 -16.74 -28.79 9.09
N LEU A 107 -15.66 -28.41 9.78
CA LEU A 107 -15.22 -29.11 11.00
C LEU A 107 -16.25 -29.01 12.13
N GLU A 108 -16.91 -27.87 12.30
CA GLU A 108 -17.99 -27.69 13.28
C GLU A 108 -19.23 -28.52 12.97
N ALA A 109 -19.56 -28.71 11.69
CA ALA A 109 -20.64 -29.60 11.29
C ALA A 109 -20.29 -31.06 11.58
N GLU A 110 -19.04 -31.47 11.30
CA GLU A 110 -18.55 -32.83 11.61
C GLU A 110 -18.53 -33.12 13.11
N GLU A 111 -18.14 -32.17 13.96
CA GLU A 111 -18.19 -32.35 15.43
C GLU A 111 -19.62 -32.45 15.96
N ARG A 112 -20.55 -31.62 15.44
CA ARG A 112 -21.97 -31.70 15.83
C ARG A 112 -22.60 -33.03 15.42
N ALA A 113 -22.36 -33.49 14.19
CA ALA A 113 -22.87 -34.76 13.72
C ALA A 113 -22.35 -35.95 14.55
N LYS A 114 -21.10 -35.90 15.03
CA LYS A 114 -20.54 -36.93 15.93
C LYS A 114 -21.16 -36.87 17.32
N ALA A 115 -21.49 -35.69 17.82
CA ALA A 115 -22.14 -35.52 19.12
C ALA A 115 -23.62 -35.98 19.12
N GLU A 116 -24.29 -35.97 17.97
CA GLU A 116 -25.68 -36.44 17.83
C GLU A 116 -25.80 -37.95 17.65
N VAL A 117 -24.71 -38.64 17.29
CA VAL A 117 -24.68 -40.09 17.01
C VAL A 117 -24.22 -40.91 18.25
N ASN A 118 -23.71 -40.24 19.28
CA ASN A 118 -23.24 -40.83 20.55
C ASN A 118 -24.23 -40.56 21.68
#